data_AF-A0A954HWF9-F1
#
_entry.id   AF-A0A954HWF9-F1
#
_cell.length_a   1.000
_cell.length_b   1.000
_cell.length_c   1.000
_cell.angle_alpha   90.00
_cell.angle_beta   90.00
_cell.angle_gamma   90.00
#
_symmetry.space_group_name_H-M   'P 1'
#
loop_
_entity.id
_entity.type
_entity.pdbx_description
1 polymer ?
#
loop_
_entity_poly.entity_id
_entity_poly.type
_entity_poly.pdbx_seq_one_letter_code
_entity_poly.pdbx_strand_id
1 'polypeptide(L)'
;MHRLHDSGELAKLNPHAERLMAPTRPREELYDLDTDPYELTNLADDPGHRETLVRLRHELDQWIAESDDQGRFPEDPAVIEANELQMRKAYDVKLRALRAAEAAPTQQTGRKSD
;
A
#
# COMPACT_ATOMS: atom_id res chain seq x y z
N MET A 1 -10.64 6.72 9.78
CA MET A 1 -9.76 7.14 8.66
C MET A 1 -10.52 7.14 7.35
N HIS A 2 -10.92 6.00 6.78
CA HIS A 2 -11.71 5.94 5.52
C HIS A 2 -12.89 6.93 5.43
N ARG A 3 -13.81 6.93 6.39
CA ARG A 3 -14.94 7.89 6.39
C ARG A 3 -14.51 9.36 6.29
N LEU A 4 -13.41 9.75 6.94
CA LEU A 4 -12.92 11.15 6.95
C LEU A 4 -12.19 11.49 5.66
N HIS A 5 -11.51 10.52 5.05
CA HIS A 5 -10.92 10.64 3.72
C HIS A 5 -12.02 10.82 2.67
N ASP A 6 -13.01 9.93 2.69
CA ASP A 6 -14.14 9.95 1.75
C ASP A 6 -14.97 11.26 1.85
N SER A 7 -15.07 11.84 3.06
CA SER A 7 -15.74 13.14 3.25
C SER A 7 -14.87 14.35 2.93
N GLY A 8 -13.57 14.17 2.67
CA GLY A 8 -12.58 15.23 2.46
C GLY A 8 -12.22 16.04 3.72
N GLU A 9 -12.74 15.66 4.89
CA GLU A 9 -12.40 16.30 6.16
C GLU A 9 -10.98 15.95 6.61
N LEU A 10 -10.48 14.77 6.23
CA LEU A 10 -9.15 14.33 6.60
C LEU A 10 -8.06 15.23 6.01
N ALA A 11 -8.24 15.75 4.79
CA ALA A 11 -7.34 16.73 4.18
C ALA A 11 -7.10 17.97 5.05
N LYS A 12 -8.13 18.40 5.81
CA LYS A 12 -8.05 19.57 6.68
C LYS A 12 -7.44 19.25 8.05
N LEU A 13 -7.71 18.05 8.55
CA LEU A 13 -7.29 17.62 9.89
C LEU A 13 -5.86 17.06 9.89
N ASN A 14 -5.49 16.35 8.84
CA ASN A 14 -4.19 15.72 8.68
C ASN A 14 -3.85 15.53 7.19
N PRO A 15 -3.27 16.56 6.54
CA PRO A 15 -2.87 16.52 5.14
C PRO A 15 -1.91 15.37 4.81
N HIS A 16 -1.06 14.97 5.76
CA HIS A 16 -0.12 13.87 5.55
C HIS A 16 -0.85 12.51 5.51
N ALA A 17 -1.83 12.30 6.39
CA ALA A 17 -2.66 11.10 6.34
C ALA A 17 -3.55 11.07 5.09
N GLU A 18 -4.03 12.24 4.64
CA GLU A 18 -4.75 12.35 3.37
C GLU A 18 -3.89 11.91 2.19
N ARG A 19 -2.63 12.37 2.12
CA ARG A 19 -1.67 11.95 1.09
C ARG A 19 -1.43 10.44 1.11
N LEU A 20 -1.36 9.82 2.29
CA LEU A 20 -1.20 8.36 2.41
C LEU A 20 -2.37 7.58 1.81
N MET A 21 -3.57 8.18 1.82
CA MET A 21 -4.80 7.57 1.31
C MET A 21 -5.08 7.95 -0.16
N ALA A 22 -4.24 8.77 -0.77
CA ALA A 22 -4.40 9.17 -2.17
C ALA A 22 -4.39 7.94 -3.10
N PRO A 23 -5.26 7.91 -4.13
CA PRO A 23 -5.37 6.77 -5.04
C PRO A 23 -4.12 6.58 -5.92
N THR A 24 -3.29 7.62 -6.05
CA THR A 24 -2.03 7.60 -6.80
C THR A 24 -0.99 8.42 -6.07
N ARG A 25 0.29 8.14 -6.35
CA ARG A 25 1.44 8.89 -5.84
C ARG A 25 2.06 9.72 -6.97
N PRO A 26 2.80 10.80 -6.63
CA PRO A 26 3.66 11.46 -7.59
C PRO A 26 4.62 10.45 -8.24
N ARG A 27 5.07 10.75 -9.47
CA ARG A 27 6.02 9.88 -10.18
C ARG A 27 7.32 9.70 -9.40
N GLU A 28 7.77 10.75 -8.72
CA GLU A 28 8.99 10.77 -7.93
C GLU A 28 8.73 11.48 -6.60
N GLU A 29 9.32 10.93 -5.55
CA GLU A 29 9.34 11.54 -4.22
C GLU A 29 10.80 11.63 -3.75
N LEU A 30 11.22 12.80 -3.28
CA LEU A 30 12.57 13.06 -2.76
C LEU A 30 12.45 13.64 -1.35
N TYR A 31 13.15 13.04 -0.40
CA TYR A 31 13.12 13.46 1.00
C TYR A 31 14.54 13.70 1.52
N ASP A 32 14.70 14.74 2.32
CA ASP A 32 15.91 14.96 3.11
C ASP A 32 15.67 14.33 4.48
N LEU A 33 16.32 13.19 4.76
CA LEU A 33 16.09 12.44 5.99
C LEU A 33 16.70 13.11 7.23
N ASP A 34 17.66 14.02 7.07
CA ASP A 34 18.25 14.74 8.19
C ASP A 34 17.28 15.80 8.73
N THR A 35 16.53 16.45 7.83
CA THR A 35 15.57 17.51 8.19
C THR A 35 14.12 17.02 8.24
N ASP A 36 13.79 15.94 7.55
CA ASP A 36 12.46 15.32 7.46
C ASP A 36 12.52 13.79 7.63
N PRO A 37 12.76 13.30 8.86
CA PRO A 37 12.92 11.87 9.15
C PRO A 37 11.62 11.05 8.97
N TYR A 38 10.49 11.71 8.72
CA TYR A 38 9.19 11.08 8.52
C TYR A 38 8.68 11.19 7.09
N GLU A 39 9.49 11.72 6.16
CA GLU A 39 9.21 11.76 4.72
C GLU A 39 7.86 12.42 4.40
N LEU A 40 7.58 13.51 5.10
CA LEU A 40 6.33 14.26 5.03
C LEU A 40 6.34 15.34 3.95
N THR A 41 7.53 15.82 3.56
CA THR A 41 7.76 16.93 2.65
C THR A 41 8.49 16.46 1.40
N ASN A 42 7.74 16.23 0.32
CA ASN A 42 8.34 15.84 -0.96
C ASN A 42 9.04 17.06 -1.62
N LEU A 43 10.35 16.93 -1.85
CA LEU A 43 11.22 17.92 -2.47
C LEU A 43 11.42 17.71 -3.98
N ALA A 44 10.76 16.72 -4.60
CA ALA A 44 11.00 16.35 -6.00
C ALA A 44 10.72 17.50 -6.99
N ASP A 45 9.78 18.39 -6.68
CA ASP A 45 9.45 19.55 -7.51
C ASP A 45 10.17 20.84 -7.09
N ASP A 46 11.02 20.79 -6.04
CA ASP A 46 11.80 21.93 -5.57
C ASP A 46 13.01 22.18 -6.50
N PRO A 47 13.09 23.34 -7.18
CA PRO A 47 14.23 23.67 -8.03
C PRO A 47 15.58 23.61 -7.31
N GLY A 48 15.62 23.88 -6.00
CA GLY A 48 16.83 23.82 -5.18
C GLY A 48 17.43 22.42 -5.07
N HIS A 49 16.62 21.38 -5.27
CA HIS A 49 17.02 19.97 -5.12
C HIS A 49 17.14 19.23 -6.46
N ARG A 50 17.00 19.94 -7.59
CA ARG A 50 16.97 19.34 -8.93
C ARG A 50 18.23 18.54 -9.27
N GLU A 51 19.40 19.02 -8.87
CA GLU A 51 20.66 18.32 -9.13
C GLU A 51 20.71 16.97 -8.39
N THR A 52 20.35 16.97 -7.11
CA THR A 52 20.25 15.75 -6.30
C THR A 52 19.24 14.76 -6.89
N LEU A 53 18.05 15.24 -7.29
CA LEU A 53 17.03 14.41 -7.91
C LEU A 53 17.56 13.72 -9.17
N VAL A 54 18.19 14.47 -10.07
CA VAL A 54 18.73 13.94 -11.33
C VAL A 54 19.84 12.92 -11.07
N ARG A 55 20.74 13.19 -10.11
CA ARG A 55 21.80 12.25 -9.74
C ARG A 55 21.23 10.93 -9.22
N LEU A 56 20.31 10.98 -8.25
CA LEU A 56 19.72 9.78 -7.65
C LEU A 56 18.88 8.99 -8.66
N ARG A 57 18.15 9.67 -9.55
CA ARG A 57 17.45 9.01 -10.66
C ARG A 57 18.42 8.23 -11.54
N HIS A 58 19.55 8.84 -11.88
CA HIS A 58 20.54 8.18 -12.73
C HIS A 58 21.16 6.96 -12.04
N GLU A 59 21.47 7.05 -10.74
CA GLU A 59 21.95 5.91 -9.95
C GLU A 59 20.92 4.76 -9.93
N LEU A 60 19.63 5.09 -9.77
CA LEU A 60 18.55 4.09 -9.81
C LEU A 60 18.42 3.46 -11.21
N ASP A 61 18.42 4.26 -12.27
CA ASP A 61 18.31 3.78 -13.65
C ASP A 61 19.46 2.83 -14.00
N GLN A 62 20.69 3.14 -13.55
CA GLN A 62 21.83 2.24 -13.70
C GLN A 62 21.61 0.92 -12.97
N TRP A 63 21.17 0.96 -11.72
CA TRP A 63 20.93 -0.25 -10.94
C TRP A 63 19.83 -1.14 -11.54
N ILE A 64 18.73 -0.56 -12.03
CA ILE A 64 17.66 -1.27 -12.73
C ILE A 64 18.20 -2.03 -13.96
N ALA A 65 19.13 -1.42 -14.70
CA ALA A 65 19.75 -2.05 -15.84
C ALA A 65 20.74 -3.17 -15.43
N GLU A 66 21.62 -2.88 -14.47
CA GLU A 66 22.67 -3.81 -14.00
C GLU A 66 22.11 -5.05 -13.31
N SER A 67 21.02 -4.89 -12.55
CA SER A 67 20.37 -5.98 -11.83
C SER A 67 19.45 -6.84 -12.69
N ASP A 68 19.28 -6.49 -13.97
CA ASP A 68 18.26 -7.06 -14.84
C ASP A 68 16.86 -7.03 -14.19
N ASP A 69 16.50 -5.91 -13.56
CA ASP A 69 15.23 -5.80 -12.82
C ASP A 69 14.03 -6.02 -13.75
N GLN A 70 13.22 -7.04 -13.44
CA GLN A 70 12.04 -7.40 -14.21
C GLN A 70 10.84 -6.47 -13.92
N GLY A 71 10.88 -5.71 -12.83
CA GLY A 71 9.85 -4.73 -12.46
C GLY A 71 9.70 -3.57 -13.44
N ARG A 72 10.68 -3.37 -14.34
CA ARG A 72 10.58 -2.39 -15.45
C ARG A 72 9.61 -2.83 -16.56
N PHE A 73 9.19 -4.09 -16.56
CA PHE A 73 8.21 -4.61 -17.49
C PHE A 73 6.86 -4.80 -16.78
N PRO A 74 5.75 -4.35 -17.38
CA PRO A 74 4.44 -4.72 -16.87
C PRO A 74 4.27 -6.24 -16.81
N GLU A 75 3.65 -6.72 -15.75
CA GLU A 75 3.27 -8.13 -15.66
C GLU A 75 2.26 -8.48 -16.78
N ASP A 76 2.33 -9.71 -17.29
CA ASP A 76 1.41 -10.19 -18.31
C ASP A 76 -0.04 -10.09 -17.78
N PRO A 77 -0.94 -9.37 -18.47
CA PRO A 77 -2.34 -9.25 -18.05
C PRO A 77 -3.04 -10.58 -17.79
N ALA A 78 -2.68 -11.65 -18.52
CA ALA A 78 -3.24 -12.98 -18.31
C ALA A 78 -2.80 -13.59 -16.97
N VAL A 79 -1.56 -13.31 -16.53
CA VAL A 79 -1.05 -13.74 -15.23
C VAL A 79 -1.75 -12.97 -14.11
N ILE A 80 -1.92 -11.66 -14.28
CA ILE A 80 -2.70 -10.83 -13.34
C ILE A 80 -4.12 -11.39 -13.18
N GLU A 81 -4.84 -11.63 -14.28
CA GLU A 81 -6.21 -12.16 -14.25
C GLU A 81 -6.27 -13.55 -13.57
N ALA A 82 -5.34 -14.45 -13.91
CA ALA A 82 -5.27 -15.76 -13.29
C ALA A 82 -5.02 -15.68 -11.78
N ASN A 83 -4.10 -14.81 -11.36
CA ASN A 83 -3.79 -14.56 -9.96
C ASN A 83 -5.00 -13.99 -9.22
N GLU A 84 -5.68 -12.98 -9.78
CA GLU A 84 -6.89 -12.40 -9.20
C GLU A 84 -8.01 -13.43 -9.03
N LEU A 85 -8.24 -14.28 -10.06
CA LEU A 85 -9.23 -15.35 -10.00
C LEU A 85 -8.89 -16.36 -8.91
N GLN A 86 -7.63 -16.77 -8.80
CA GLN A 86 -7.17 -17.69 -7.78
C GLN A 86 -7.34 -17.10 -6.37
N MET A 87 -6.93 -15.85 -6.18
CA MET A 87 -7.07 -15.15 -4.91
C MET A 87 -8.54 -15.02 -4.52
N ARG A 88 -9.42 -14.63 -5.44
CA ARG A 88 -10.87 -14.55 -5.19
C ARG A 88 -11.44 -15.89 -4.73
N LYS A 89 -11.09 -16.99 -5.42
CA LYS A 89 -11.52 -18.35 -5.02
C LYS A 89 -11.05 -18.70 -3.61
N ALA A 90 -9.78 -18.44 -3.30
CA ALA A 90 -9.21 -18.70 -1.98
C ALA A 90 -9.91 -17.88 -0.88
N TYR A 91 -10.16 -16.58 -1.13
CA TYR A 91 -10.88 -15.71 -0.22
C TYR A 91 -12.32 -16.15 -0.01
N ASP A 92 -13.04 -16.56 -1.05
CA ASP A 92 -14.41 -17.06 -0.95
C ASP A 92 -14.49 -18.30 -0.06
N VAL A 93 -13.56 -19.25 -0.24
CA VAL A 93 -13.47 -20.45 0.60
C VAL A 93 -13.20 -20.07 2.05
N LYS A 94 -12.20 -19.20 2.29
CA LYS A 94 -11.87 -18.71 3.63
C LYS A 94 -13.04 -18.00 4.30
N LEU A 95 -13.75 -17.15 3.56
CA LEU A 95 -14.89 -16.39 4.07
C LEU A 95 -16.08 -17.29 4.41
N ARG A 96 -16.36 -18.31 3.58
CA ARG A 96 -17.38 -19.33 3.89
C ARG A 96 -17.01 -20.11 5.15
N ALA A 97 -15.75 -20.50 5.30
CA ALA A 97 -15.28 -21.19 6.50
C ALA A 97 -15.39 -20.33 7.77
N LEU A 98 -15.00 -19.04 7.69
CA LEU A 98 -15.14 -18.10 8.81
C LEU A 98 -16.61 -17.91 9.21
N ARG A 99 -17.49 -17.70 8.23
CA ARG A 99 -18.94 -17.57 8.47
C ARG A 99 -19.55 -18.85 9.07
N ALA A 100 -19.11 -20.02 8.64
CA ALA A 100 -19.56 -21.30 9.21
C ALA A 100 -19.08 -21.51 10.65
N ALA A 101 -17.84 -21.07 10.97
CA ALA A 101 -17.29 -21.12 12.32
C ALA A 101 -18.00 -20.14 13.28
N GLU A 102 -18.40 -18.96 12.80
CA GLU A 102 -19.19 -17.99 13.57
C GLU A 102 -20.64 -18.46 13.79
N ALA A 103 -21.20 -19.25 12.88
CA ALA A 103 -22.56 -19.80 12.97
C ALA A 103 -22.66 -21.07 13.82
N ALA A 104 -21.54 -21.65 14.25
CA ALA A 104 -21.54 -22.83 15.11
C ALA A 104 -21.96 -22.44 16.53
N PRO A 105 -22.99 -23.07 17.13
CA PRO A 105 -23.43 -22.72 18.47
C PRO A 105 -22.33 -23.05 19.48
N THR A 106 -21.93 -22.05 20.28
CA THR A 106 -21.04 -22.23 21.44
C THR A 106 -21.65 -23.27 22.37
N GLN A 107 -21.08 -24.47 22.42
CA GLN A 107 -21.48 -25.46 23.42
C GLN A 107 -21.18 -24.88 24.80
N GLN A 108 -22.23 -24.47 25.48
CA GLN A 108 -22.18 -24.06 26.88
C GLN A 108 -21.86 -25.31 27.70
N THR A 109 -20.58 -25.50 28.03
CA THR A 109 -20.15 -26.58 28.91
C THR A 109 -20.71 -26.31 30.31
N GLY A 110 -21.88 -26.89 30.59
CA GLY A 110 -22.48 -26.91 31.91
C GLY A 110 -21.56 -27.65 32.87
N ARG A 111 -20.92 -26.90 33.77
CA ARG A 111 -20.28 -27.47 34.96
C ARG A 111 -21.42 -27.91 35.89
N LYS A 112 -21.68 -29.21 35.95
CA LYS A 112 -22.54 -29.80 36.99
C LYS A 112 -21.92 -29.47 38.35
N SER A 113 -22.75 -28.92 39.21
CA SER A 113 -22.54 -28.73 40.63
C SER A 113 -22.38 -30.09 41.30
N ASP A 114 -21.27 -30.27 42.02
CA ASP A 114 -21.13 -31.20 43.14
C ASP A 114 -20.78 -30.36 44.38
#